data_AF-A0A972RC86-F1
#
_entry.id   AF-A0A972RC86-F1
#
_cell.length_a   1.000
_cell.length_b   1.000
_cell.length_c   1.000
_cell.angle_alpha   90.00
_cell.angle_beta   90.00
_cell.angle_gamma   90.00
#
_symmetry.space_group_name_H-M   'P 1'
#
loop_
_entity.id
_entity.type
_entity.pdbx_description
1 polymer ?
#
loop_
_entity_poly.entity_id
_entity_poly.type
_entity_poly.pdbx_seq_one_letter_code
_entity_poly.pdbx_strand_id
1 'polypeptide(L)'
;FAPSYDFFNYYFTLVVTPMFILGGVFFPITTLPDALQSFVQLLPLTHAIALIRPLVAGGEVHNVLLHLSVLAAYALVGYYLAVVLVRRKLRV
;
A
#
# COMPACT_ATOMS: atom_id res chain seq x y z
N PHE A 1 -1.42 27.09 -0.95
CA PHE A 1 -0.06 26.98 -0.37
C PHE A 1 -0.02 25.72 0.50
N ALA A 2 0.86 24.75 0.20
CA ALA A 2 1.11 23.63 1.11
C ALA A 2 2.18 24.11 2.09
N PRO A 3 1.91 24.30 3.40
CA PRO A 3 2.72 25.20 4.22
C PRO A 3 4.12 24.68 4.56
N SER A 4 4.36 23.37 4.64
CA SER A 4 5.71 22.88 4.91
C SER A 4 5.89 21.40 4.59
N TYR A 5 7.14 21.04 4.32
CA TYR A 5 7.66 19.67 4.17
C TYR A 5 7.27 18.74 5.33
N ASP A 6 6.92 19.32 6.49
CA ASP A 6 6.49 18.60 7.68
C ASP A 6 5.18 17.84 7.50
N PHE A 7 4.25 18.30 6.63
CA PHE A 7 2.99 17.58 6.37
C PHE A 7 3.23 16.25 5.64
N PHE A 8 4.21 16.22 4.74
CA PHE A 8 4.63 14.99 4.07
C PHE A 8 5.31 14.03 5.04
N ASN A 9 6.18 14.54 5.92
CA ASN A 9 6.81 13.76 6.97
C ASN A 9 5.79 13.18 7.95
N TYR A 10 4.83 14.00 8.42
CA TYR A 10 3.77 13.56 9.32
C TYR A 10 2.94 12.42 8.70
N TYR A 11 2.57 12.54 7.43
CA TYR A 11 1.82 11.50 6.73
C TYR A 11 2.59 10.17 6.67
N PHE A 12 3.90 10.22 6.40
CA PHE A 12 4.74 9.04 6.39
C PHE A 12 4.77 8.38 7.78
N THR A 13 5.04 9.14 8.84
CA THR A 13 5.17 8.56 10.18
C THR A 13 3.85 8.05 10.74
N LEU A 14 2.74 8.76 10.49
CA LEU A 14 1.42 8.44 11.06
C LEU A 14 0.63 7.42 10.25
N VAL A 15 0.89 7.27 8.95
CA VAL A 15 0.15 6.36 8.06
C VAL A 15 1.04 5.22 7.56
N VAL A 16 2.26 5.51 7.08
CA VAL A 16 3.14 4.48 6.50
C VAL A 16 3.72 3.56 7.59
N THR A 17 4.09 4.10 8.75
CA THR A 17 4.58 3.29 9.87
C THR A 17 3.55 2.25 10.36
N PRO A 18 2.29 2.62 10.72
CA PRO A 18 1.30 1.61 11.11
C PRO A 18 0.93 0.70 9.95
N MET A 19 0.92 1.19 8.71
CA MET A 19 0.75 0.35 7.52
C MET A 19 1.86 -0.69 7.38
N PHE A 20 3.12 -0.38 7.75
CA PHE A 20 4.21 -1.36 7.75
C PHE A 20 4.03 -2.43 8.84
N ILE A 21 3.59 -2.00 10.04
CA ILE A 21 3.38 -2.90 11.18
C ILE A 21 2.19 -3.82 10.94
N LEU A 22 1.05 -3.25 10.51
CA LEU A 22 -0.20 -3.96 10.29
C LEU A 22 -0.26 -4.67 8.94
N GLY A 23 0.49 -4.17 7.95
CA GLY A 23 0.47 -4.60 6.54
C GLY A 23 0.83 -6.05 6.28
N GLY A 24 1.36 -6.76 7.28
CA GLY A 24 1.79 -8.15 7.15
C GLY A 24 3.30 -8.35 7.14
N VAL A 25 4.09 -7.28 7.26
CA VAL A 25 5.58 -7.31 7.13
C VAL A 25 6.19 -8.10 8.28
N PHE A 26 5.75 -7.80 9.51
CA PHE A 26 6.27 -8.43 10.73
C PHE A 26 5.45 -9.66 11.14
N PHE A 27 4.12 -9.59 11.05
CA PHE A 27 3.21 -10.66 11.47
C PHE A 27 2.27 -11.06 10.33
N PRO A 28 1.96 -12.36 10.14
CA PRO A 28 0.99 -12.77 9.12
C PRO A 28 -0.39 -12.17 9.40
N ILE A 29 -1.02 -11.60 8.38
CA ILE A 29 -2.37 -11.00 8.49
C ILE A 29 -3.47 -12.00 8.92
N THR A 30 -3.22 -13.31 8.81
CA THR A 30 -4.15 -14.37 9.25
C THR A 30 -4.24 -14.49 10.77
N THR A 31 -3.35 -13.86 11.52
CA THR A 31 -3.40 -13.85 13.01
C THR A 31 -4.06 -12.58 13.56
N LEU A 32 -4.51 -11.67 12.69
CA LEU A 32 -5.19 -10.42 13.09
C LEU A 32 -6.71 -10.63 13.21
N PRO A 33 -7.41 -9.85 14.05
CA PRO A 33 -8.87 -9.88 14.13
C PRO A 33 -9.53 -9.54 12.79
N ASP A 34 -10.68 -10.14 12.47
CA ASP A 34 -11.38 -10.02 11.18
C ASP A 34 -11.59 -8.57 10.70
N ALA A 35 -11.93 -7.67 11.64
CA ALA A 35 -12.11 -6.24 11.36
C ALA A 35 -10.81 -5.59 10.85
N LEU A 36 -9.68 -5.94 11.48
CA LEU A 36 -8.38 -5.45 11.07
C LEU A 36 -7.95 -6.09 9.77
N GLN A 37 -8.18 -7.40 9.60
CA GLN A 37 -7.86 -8.13 8.38
C GLN A 37 -8.53 -7.52 7.14
N SER A 38 -9.81 -7.15 7.26
CA SER A 38 -10.55 -6.46 6.20
C SER A 38 -9.97 -5.09 5.87
N PHE A 39 -9.53 -4.34 6.89
CA PHE A 39 -8.85 -3.07 6.68
C PHE A 39 -7.51 -3.28 5.98
N VAL A 40 -6.69 -4.24 6.41
CA VAL A 40 -5.35 -4.44 5.83
C VAL A 40 -5.41 -4.98 4.40
N GLN A 41 -6.44 -5.74 4.04
CA GLN A 41 -6.66 -6.19 2.66
C GLN A 41 -6.90 -5.03 1.67
N LEU A 42 -7.30 -3.84 2.15
CA LEU A 42 -7.38 -2.63 1.31
C LEU A 42 -6.00 -1.98 1.09
N LEU A 43 -4.97 -2.36 1.85
CA LEU A 43 -3.64 -1.78 1.70
C LEU A 43 -2.86 -2.51 0.60
N PRO A 44 -2.32 -1.78 -0.40
CA PRO A 44 -1.54 -2.39 -1.47
C PRO A 44 -0.28 -3.10 -0.95
N LEU A 45 0.23 -2.66 0.20
CA LEU A 45 1.38 -3.27 0.85
C LEU A 45 1.11 -4.73 1.24
N THR A 46 -0.10 -5.05 1.66
CA THR A 46 -0.48 -6.41 2.04
C THR A 46 -0.45 -7.38 0.86
N HIS A 47 -0.87 -6.92 -0.32
CA HIS A 47 -0.72 -7.70 -1.55
C HIS A 47 0.73 -7.88 -1.98
N ALA A 48 1.59 -6.87 -1.75
CA ALA A 48 3.03 -6.98 -2.04
C ALA A 48 3.70 -8.01 -1.13
N ILE A 49 3.37 -8.00 0.17
CA ILE A 49 3.94 -8.94 1.14
C ILE A 49 3.42 -10.36 0.92
N ALA A 50 2.15 -10.52 0.55
CA ALA A 50 1.57 -11.82 0.20
C ALA A 50 2.30 -12.50 -0.97
N LEU A 51 2.91 -11.73 -1.88
CA LEU A 51 3.78 -12.26 -2.93
C LEU A 51 5.18 -12.58 -2.39
N ILE A 52 5.80 -11.64 -1.67
CA ILE A 52 7.21 -11.75 -1.22
C ILE A 52 7.42 -12.85 -0.18
N ARG A 53 6.49 -13.02 0.77
CA ARG A 53 6.62 -14.01 1.85
C ARG A 53 6.80 -15.45 1.34
N PRO A 54 5.90 -15.99 0.49
CA PRO A 54 6.09 -17.33 -0.06
C PRO A 54 7.31 -17.42 -0.98
N LEU A 55 7.64 -16.38 -1.74
CA LEU A 55 8.86 -16.33 -2.56
C LEU A 55 10.14 -16.51 -1.73
N VAL A 56 10.25 -15.82 -0.59
CA VAL A 56 11.41 -15.89 0.30
C VAL A 56 11.41 -17.17 1.14
N ALA A 57 10.23 -17.64 1.55
CA ALA A 57 10.08 -18.88 2.32
C ALA A 57 10.14 -20.16 1.47
N GLY A 58 10.29 -20.04 0.14
CA GLY A 58 10.31 -21.17 -0.79
C GLY A 58 8.95 -21.87 -0.97
N GLY A 59 7.85 -21.20 -0.62
CA GLY A 59 6.49 -21.71 -0.76
C GLY A 59 5.81 -21.32 -2.07
N GLU A 60 4.73 -22.01 -2.41
CA GLU A 60 3.95 -21.73 -3.63
C GLU A 60 3.12 -20.45 -3.49
N VAL A 61 3.36 -19.51 -4.41
CA VAL A 61 2.62 -18.24 -4.44
C VAL A 61 1.28 -18.47 -5.14
N HIS A 62 0.20 -18.36 -4.38
CA HIS A 62 -1.15 -18.46 -4.92
C HIS A 62 -1.62 -17.08 -5.42
N ASN A 63 -2.37 -17.04 -6.52
CA ASN A 63 -3.00 -15.82 -7.05
C ASN A 63 -2.03 -14.66 -7.39
N VAL A 64 -0.84 -14.99 -7.91
CA VAL A 64 0.19 -14.02 -8.30
C VAL A 64 -0.34 -12.91 -9.21
N LEU A 65 -1.11 -13.28 -10.24
CA LEU A 65 -1.71 -12.33 -11.18
C LEU A 65 -2.69 -11.35 -10.50
N LEU A 66 -3.43 -11.81 -9.49
CA LEU A 66 -4.41 -10.98 -8.78
C LEU A 66 -3.69 -9.94 -7.91
N HIS A 67 -2.66 -10.35 -7.18
CA HIS A 67 -1.86 -9.42 -6.38
C HIS A 67 -1.06 -8.43 -7.25
N LEU A 68 -0.48 -8.88 -8.37
CA LEU A 68 0.20 -8.01 -9.33
C LEU A 68 -0.74 -7.00 -9.98
N SER A 69 -1.93 -7.45 -10.41
CA SER A 69 -2.91 -6.55 -11.02
C SER A 69 -3.43 -5.50 -10.04
N VAL A 70 -3.66 -5.85 -8.78
CA VAL A 70 -4.02 -4.87 -7.74
C VAL A 70 -2.87 -3.87 -7.51
N LEU A 71 -1.62 -4.33 -7.39
CA LEU A 71 -0.48 -3.42 -7.26
C LEU A 71 -0.36 -2.48 -8.47
N ALA A 72 -0.50 -3.02 -9.69
CA ALA A 72 -0.47 -2.23 -10.91
C ALA A 72 -1.61 -1.21 -10.97
N ALA A 73 -2.81 -1.59 -10.55
CA ALA A 73 -3.94 -0.68 -10.45
C ALA A 73 -3.67 0.46 -9.46
N TYR A 74 -3.15 0.16 -8.26
CA TYR A 74 -2.77 1.20 -7.29
C TYR A 74 -1.68 2.13 -7.83
N ALA A 75 -0.67 1.58 -8.52
CA ALA A 75 0.39 2.37 -9.15
C ALA A 75 -0.16 3.30 -10.24
N LEU A 76 -1.03 2.79 -11.12
CA LEU A 76 -1.66 3.55 -12.20
C LEU A 76 -2.61 4.62 -11.65
N VAL A 77 -3.43 4.30 -10.65
CA VAL A 77 -4.35 5.26 -10.01
C VAL A 77 -3.57 6.36 -9.30
N GLY A 78 -2.53 5.99 -8.54
CA GLY A 78 -1.66 6.96 -7.87
C GLY A 78 -0.95 7.88 -8.86
N TYR A 79 -0.39 7.31 -9.94
CA TYR A 79 0.23 8.07 -11.02
C TYR A 79 -0.76 8.99 -11.73
N TYR A 80 -1.95 8.49 -12.06
CA TYR A 80 -2.98 9.26 -12.73
C TYR A 80 -3.46 10.44 -11.86
N LEU A 81 -3.73 10.20 -10.58
CA LEU A 81 -4.09 11.26 -9.62
C LEU A 81 -2.98 12.30 -9.49
N ALA A 82 -1.71 11.86 -9.40
CA ALA A 82 -0.58 12.78 -9.36
C ALA A 82 -0.53 13.66 -10.63
N VAL A 83 -0.67 13.06 -11.81
CA VAL A 83 -0.68 13.78 -13.09
C VAL A 83 -1.87 14.74 -13.18
N VAL A 84 -3.08 14.32 -12.79
CA VAL A 84 -4.28 15.17 -12.82
C VAL A 84 -4.16 16.33 -11.85
N LEU A 85 -3.67 16.11 -10.63
CA LEU A 85 -3.47 17.17 -9.64
C LEU A 85 -2.42 18.18 -10.11
N VAL A 86 -1.31 17.71 -10.69
CA VAL A 86 -0.27 18.58 -11.27
C VAL A 86 -0.82 19.39 -12.45
N ARG A 87 -1.57 18.76 -13.36
CA ARG A 87 -2.20 19.44 -14.51
C ARG A 87 -3.27 20.45 -14.09
N ARG A 88 -4.09 20.13 -13.08
CA ARG A 88 -5.08 21.07 -12.50
C ARG A 88 -4.40 22.29 -11.92
N LYS A 89 -3.25 22.11 -11.27
CA LYS A 89 -2.50 23.20 -10.63
C LYS A 89 -1.73 24.09 -11.61
N LEU A 90 -1.42 23.59 -12.81
CA LEU A 90 -0.76 24.35 -13.90
C LEU A 90 -1.73 25.16 -14.78
N ARG A 91 -3.03 24.91 -14.68
CA ARG A 91 -4.08 25.65 -15.43
C ARG A 91 -4.75 26.77 -14.62
N VAL A 92 -4.31 27.00 -13.38
CA VAL A 92 -4.72 28.12 -12.51
C VAL A 92 -3.53 29.04 -12.35
#